data_AF-A0A957V4I5-F1
#
_entry.id   AF-A0A957V4I5-F1
#
_cell.length_a   1.000
_cell.length_b   1.000
_cell.length_c   1.000
_cell.angle_alpha   90.00
_cell.angle_beta   90.00
_cell.angle_gamma   90.00
#
_symmetry.space_group_name_H-M   'P 1'
#
loop_
_entity.id
_entity.type
_entity.pdbx_description
1 polymer ?
#
loop_
_entity_poly.entity_id
_entity_poly.type
_entity_poly.pdbx_seq_one_letter_code
_entity_poly.pdbx_strand_id
1 'polypeptide(L)'
;GRQQRVDQTDPVMVEALETVLAAAQRHGKVAGLHTGSPEYARAMVDKGFRFVTVATDAGFLENEARRVAGIVRNAAAAGARGPY
;
A
#
# COMPACT_ATOMS: atom_id res chain seq x y z
N GLY A 1 13.76 -17.74 0.54
CA GLY A 1 12.34 -18.03 0.85
C GLY A 1 11.48 -16.88 0.36
N ARG A 2 10.16 -17.07 0.19
CA ARG A 2 9.23 -15.99 -0.20
C ARG A 2 8.89 -15.11 1.01
N GLN A 3 8.55 -13.84 0.76
CA GLN A 3 8.19 -12.89 1.82
C GLN A 3 6.71 -12.49 1.74
N GLN A 4 6.04 -12.50 2.89
CA GLN A 4 4.68 -11.99 3.03
C GLN A 4 4.66 -10.46 2.96
N ARG A 5 3.75 -9.90 2.16
CA ARG A 5 3.49 -8.46 2.02
C ARG A 5 2.10 -8.21 1.44
N VAL A 6 1.54 -7.02 1.66
CA VAL A 6 0.27 -6.59 1.05
C VAL A 6 0.46 -6.32 -0.45
N ASP A 7 1.35 -5.39 -0.79
CA ASP A 7 1.69 -5.06 -2.17
C ASP A 7 2.69 -6.07 -2.71
N GLN A 8 2.19 -7.11 -3.38
CA GLN A 8 2.97 -8.26 -3.75
C GLN A 8 3.76 -8.06 -5.05
N THR A 9 5.05 -8.41 -5.01
CA THR A 9 6.01 -8.28 -6.11
C THR A 9 6.75 -9.59 -6.41
N ASP A 10 6.53 -10.64 -5.62
CA ASP A 10 7.05 -11.98 -5.91
C ASP A 10 6.46 -12.47 -7.26
N PRO A 11 7.30 -12.90 -8.23
CA PRO A 11 6.83 -13.27 -9.56
C PRO A 11 5.73 -14.33 -9.57
N VAL A 12 5.80 -15.31 -8.66
CA VAL A 12 4.81 -16.39 -8.58
C VAL A 12 3.43 -15.85 -8.19
N MET A 13 3.41 -14.88 -7.28
CA MET A 13 2.16 -14.26 -6.87
C MET A 13 1.63 -13.28 -7.91
N VAL A 14 2.51 -12.55 -8.60
CA VAL A 14 2.11 -11.66 -9.69
C VAL A 14 1.46 -12.46 -10.82
N GLU A 15 2.04 -13.59 -11.21
CA GLU A 15 1.46 -14.50 -12.21
C GLU A 15 0.10 -15.06 -11.76
N ALA A 16 -0.05 -15.39 -10.48
CA ALA A 16 -1.32 -15.83 -9.93
C ALA A 16 -2.40 -14.73 -9.99
N LEU A 17 -2.05 -13.47 -9.66
CA LEU A 17 -2.96 -12.32 -9.78
C LEU A 17 -3.40 -12.10 -11.24
N GLU A 18 -2.47 -12.21 -12.18
CA GLU A 18 -2.76 -12.07 -13.62
C GLU A 18 -3.66 -13.20 -14.13
N THR A 19 -3.45 -14.43 -13.65
CA THR A 19 -4.30 -15.58 -13.97
C THR A 19 -5.75 -15.35 -13.48
N VAL A 20 -5.92 -14.84 -12.26
CA VAL A 20 -7.24 -14.52 -11.70
C VAL A 20 -7.90 -13.37 -12.46
N LEU A 21 -7.15 -12.31 -12.79
CA LEU A 21 -7.65 -11.19 -13.58
C LEU A 21 -8.16 -11.65 -14.95
N ALA A 22 -7.36 -12.44 -15.66
CA ALA A 22 -7.73 -12.98 -16.96
C ALA A 22 -8.99 -13.88 -16.86
N ALA A 23 -9.09 -14.70 -15.81
CA ALA A 23 -10.28 -15.52 -15.57
C ALA A 23 -11.54 -14.66 -15.33
N ALA A 24 -11.44 -13.64 -14.47
CA ALA A 24 -12.56 -12.74 -14.21
C ALA A 24 -13.04 -12.06 -15.50
N GLN A 25 -12.10 -11.55 -16.32
CA GLN A 25 -12.40 -10.92 -17.60
C GLN A 25 -13.08 -11.88 -18.59
N ARG A 26 -12.56 -13.11 -18.74
CA ARG A 26 -13.18 -14.15 -19.60
C ARG A 26 -14.62 -14.47 -19.23
N HIS A 27 -14.98 -14.32 -17.96
CA HIS A 27 -16.33 -14.57 -17.45
C HIS A 27 -17.17 -13.30 -17.27
N GLY A 28 -16.74 -12.15 -17.77
CA GLY A 28 -17.47 -10.88 -17.63
C GLY A 28 -17.60 -10.38 -16.19
N LYS A 29 -16.70 -10.82 -15.29
CA LYS A 29 -16.68 -10.44 -13.87
C LYS A 29 -15.68 -9.31 -13.64
N VAL A 30 -16.03 -8.40 -12.72
CA VAL A 30 -15.11 -7.37 -12.23
C VAL A 30 -14.11 -8.00 -11.26
N ALA A 31 -12.82 -7.90 -11.58
CA ALA A 31 -11.75 -8.24 -10.64
C ALA A 31 -11.47 -7.06 -9.70
N GLY A 32 -11.37 -7.36 -8.41
CA GLY A 32 -10.93 -6.41 -7.39
C GLY A 32 -9.67 -6.87 -6.68
N LEU A 33 -8.97 -5.93 -6.06
CA LEU A 33 -7.71 -6.18 -5.35
C LEU A 33 -7.53 -5.20 -4.19
N HIS A 34 -7.15 -5.72 -3.03
CA HIS A 34 -6.73 -4.92 -1.90
C HIS A 34 -5.25 -4.54 -2.03
N THR A 35 -4.92 -3.26 -1.88
CA THR A 35 -3.55 -2.75 -1.97
C THR A 35 -3.21 -1.89 -0.75
N GLY A 36 -1.92 -1.83 -0.41
CA GLY A 36 -1.38 -1.12 0.75
C GLY A 36 -0.83 0.27 0.45
N SER A 37 -0.49 0.56 -0.81
CA SER A 37 0.02 1.86 -1.24
C SER A 37 -0.77 2.46 -2.42
N PRO A 38 -0.80 3.81 -2.54
CA PRO A 38 -1.38 4.48 -3.71
C PRO A 38 -0.71 4.10 -5.03
N GLU A 39 0.62 3.92 -5.04
CA GLU A 39 1.40 3.61 -6.24
C GLU A 39 1.06 2.20 -6.76
N TYR A 40 0.97 1.22 -5.86
CA TYR A 40 0.57 -0.12 -6.24
C TYR A 40 -0.91 -0.17 -6.66
N ALA A 41 -1.80 0.56 -5.96
CA ALA A 41 -3.19 0.69 -6.39
C ALA A 41 -3.30 1.17 -7.82
N ARG A 42 -2.54 2.23 -8.18
CA ARG A 42 -2.50 2.76 -9.53
C ARG A 42 -2.02 1.72 -10.54
N ALA A 43 -0.94 1.01 -10.24
CA ALA A 43 -0.43 -0.05 -11.10
C ALA A 43 -1.46 -1.17 -11.34
N MET A 44 -2.27 -1.50 -10.34
CA MET A 44 -3.32 -2.53 -10.46
C MET A 44 -4.52 -2.03 -11.28
N VAL A 45 -4.87 -0.75 -11.16
CA VAL A 45 -5.84 -0.10 -12.05
C VAL A 45 -5.34 -0.16 -13.50
N ASP A 46 -4.08 0.19 -13.74
CA ASP A 46 -3.48 0.16 -15.08
C ASP A 46 -3.41 -1.28 -15.66
N LYS A 47 -3.26 -2.31 -14.81
CA LYS A 47 -3.37 -3.71 -15.22
C LYS A 47 -4.80 -4.13 -15.59
N GLY A 48 -5.82 -3.41 -15.14
CA GLY A 48 -7.23 -3.67 -15.47
C GLY A 48 -8.10 -4.19 -14.32
N PHE A 49 -7.61 -4.16 -13.08
CA PHE A 49 -8.50 -4.31 -11.91
C PHE A 49 -9.40 -3.08 -11.79
N ARG A 50 -10.67 -3.28 -11.44
CA ARG A 50 -11.68 -2.19 -11.42
C ARG A 50 -12.33 -1.94 -10.07
N PHE A 51 -12.09 -2.80 -9.09
CA PHE A 51 -12.47 -2.58 -7.69
C PHE A 51 -11.22 -2.64 -6.82
N VAL A 52 -10.51 -1.50 -6.70
CA VAL A 52 -9.21 -1.42 -6.04
C VAL A 52 -9.32 -0.57 -4.78
N THR A 53 -8.97 -1.12 -3.63
CA THR A 53 -8.92 -0.36 -2.37
C THR A 53 -7.54 0.24 -2.19
N VAL A 54 -7.43 1.45 -1.64
CA VAL A 54 -6.14 2.07 -1.31
C VAL A 54 -5.95 2.07 0.19
N ALA A 55 -5.12 1.16 0.70
CA ALA A 55 -4.87 0.94 2.12
C ALA A 55 -6.14 0.63 2.95
N THR A 56 -5.98 0.54 4.26
CA THR A 56 -7.06 0.48 5.25
C THR A 56 -7.18 1.81 5.98
N ASP A 57 -8.32 2.07 6.61
CA ASP A 57 -8.53 3.20 7.52
C ASP A 57 -7.51 3.22 8.66
N ALA A 58 -7.27 2.07 9.30
CA ALA A 58 -6.25 1.91 10.32
C ALA A 58 -4.85 2.18 9.76
N GLY A 59 -4.55 1.76 8.53
CA GLY A 59 -3.29 2.04 7.85
C GLY A 59 -3.10 3.55 7.60
N PHE A 60 -4.14 4.26 7.16
CA PHE A 60 -4.09 5.71 7.03
C PHE A 60 -3.85 6.40 8.38
N LEU A 61 -4.58 5.99 9.41
CA LEU A 61 -4.44 6.57 10.75
C LEU A 61 -3.04 6.32 11.31
N GLU A 62 -2.50 5.10 11.19
CA GLU A 62 -1.14 4.79 11.64
C GLU A 62 -0.10 5.62 10.90
N ASN A 63 -0.18 5.68 9.57
CA ASN A 63 0.77 6.40 8.74
C ASN A 63 0.81 7.89 9.10
N GLU A 64 -0.36 8.53 9.23
CA GLU A 64 -0.45 9.94 9.57
C GLU A 64 -0.07 10.20 11.04
N ALA A 65 -0.46 9.33 11.97
CA ALA A 65 -0.05 9.42 13.36
C ALA A 65 1.48 9.33 13.50
N ARG A 66 2.14 8.41 12.78
CA ARG A 66 3.62 8.33 12.73
C ARG A 66 4.23 9.62 12.20
N ARG A 67 3.69 10.17 11.11
CA ARG A 67 4.17 11.41 10.50
C ARG A 67 4.09 12.57 11.48
N VAL A 68 2.91 12.80 12.07
CA VAL A 68 2.67 13.89 13.04
C VAL A 68 3.55 13.71 14.28
N ALA A 69 3.60 12.52 14.87
CA ALA A 69 4.42 12.27 16.05
C ALA A 69 5.92 12.41 15.76
N GLY A 70 6.36 12.09 14.53
CA GLY A 70 7.73 12.33 14.08
C GLY A 70 8.09 13.81 14.06
N ILE A 71 7.19 14.69 13.58
CA ILE A 71 7.37 16.14 13.58
C ILE A 71 7.54 16.65 15.01
N VAL A 72 6.66 16.23 15.94
CA VAL A 72 6.72 16.66 17.35
C VAL A 72 8.02 16.22 18.02
N ARG A 73 8.44 14.96 17.83
CA ARG A 73 9.68 14.44 18.41
C ARG A 73 10.93 15.12 17.83
N ASN A 74 10.94 15.40 16.53
CA ASN A 74 12.11 15.99 15.86
C ASN A 74 12.18 17.52 16.05
N ALA A 75 11.07 18.20 16.33
CA ALA A 75 11.06 19.61 16.70
C ALA A 75 11.77 19.87 18.05
N ALA A 76 11.78 18.89 18.95
CA ALA A 76 12.44 19.01 20.25
C ALA A 76 13.98 18.99 20.18
N ALA A 77 14.58 18.52 19.08
CA ALA A 77 16.03 18.44 18.92
C ALA A 77 16.70 19.78 18.56
N ALA A 78 15.92 20.80 18.16
CA ALA A 78 16.45 22.11 17.78
C ALA A 78 16.59 23.11 18.95
N GLY A 79 16.20 22.73 20.18
CA GLY A 79 16.09 23.65 21.32
C GLY A 79 17.08 23.44 22.48
N ALA A 80 17.93 22.42 22.45
CA ALA A 80 18.74 22.04 23.62
C ALA A 80 20.24 22.38 23.46
N ARG A 81 20.57 23.67 23.35
CA ARG A 81 21.88 24.20 23.76
C ARG A 81 21.68 25.57 24.42
N GLY A 82 21.23 25.54 25.68
CA GLY A 82 21.32 26.68 26.59
C GLY A 82 22.72 26.74 27.22
N PRO A 83 23.28 27.93 27.49
CA PRO A 83 24.70 28.12 27.79
C PRO A 83 25.08 27.96 29.28
N TYR A 84 24.31 27.19 30.06
CA TYR A 84 24.59 26.97 31.48
C TYR A 84 24.68 25.47 31.78
#